data_AF-A0A8J3BP10-F1
#
_entry.id   AF-A0A8J3BP10-F1
#
_cell.length_a   1.000
_cell.length_b   1.000
_cell.length_c   1.000
_cell.angle_alpha   90.00
_cell.angle_beta   90.00
_cell.angle_gamma   90.00
#
_symmetry.space_group_name_H-M   'P 1'
#
loop_
_entity.id
_entity.type
_entity.pdbx_description
1 polymer ?
#
loop_
_entity_poly.entity_id
_entity_poly.type
_entity_poly.pdbx_seq_one_letter_code
_entity_poly.pdbx_strand_id
1 'polypeptide(L)'
;MAVLSKLRGDRFGRRFTQLQLGLVAYGLSMALMIESELGLDPWDVFHQGVAARTGLGFGTVVILTGAAVLLAWIPLRQRPGLGTVSNVLVIGVAVDVATWLLPTPQHLAARAAFLLGGVVLNGAATGLYIGARLGPGPRDGLMTGYVARRGGSVRVVRTVIEVAVLAGGWLLGGTVGVGTVVYALLIGPLAHRFIPLFTIAPAGAAVSGPADRRRPAPA
;
A
#
# COMPACT_ATOMS: atom_id res chain seq x y z
N MET A 1 6.23 28.59 -18.29
CA MET A 1 6.65 29.22 -17.02
C MET A 1 5.69 28.94 -15.85
N ALA A 2 4.36 29.05 -15.99
CA ALA A 2 3.40 28.77 -14.91
C ALA A 2 3.31 27.30 -14.44
N VAL A 3 3.59 26.33 -15.33
CA VAL A 3 3.67 24.89 -14.96
C VAL A 3 4.91 24.61 -14.10
N LEU A 4 6.05 25.22 -14.46
CA LEU A 4 7.30 25.11 -13.71
C LEU A 4 7.24 25.83 -12.35
N SER A 5 6.46 26.91 -12.22
CA SER A 5 6.25 27.57 -10.92
C SER A 5 5.27 26.80 -10.02
N LYS A 6 4.23 26.15 -10.58
CA LYS A 6 3.38 25.20 -9.84
C LYS A 6 4.18 24.02 -9.29
N LEU A 7 5.14 23.49 -10.06
CA LEU A 7 6.05 22.42 -9.62
C LEU A 7 7.07 22.86 -8.56
N ARG A 8 7.40 24.16 -8.49
CA ARG A 8 8.28 24.73 -7.45
C ARG A 8 7.55 25.13 -6.17
N GLY A 9 6.23 25.38 -6.22
CA GLY A 9 5.39 25.73 -5.06
C GLY A 9 4.65 24.54 -4.43
N ASP A 10 4.37 23.51 -5.21
CA ASP A 10 3.83 22.25 -4.69
C ASP A 10 5.00 21.45 -4.11
N ARG A 11 4.88 20.85 -2.93
CA ARG A 11 5.96 20.07 -2.27
C ARG A 11 6.25 18.75 -3.02
N PHE A 12 6.18 18.76 -4.35
CA PHE A 12 6.21 17.61 -5.25
C PHE A 12 7.49 16.82 -5.08
N GLY A 13 8.66 17.46 -5.10
CA GLY A 13 9.94 16.77 -4.87
C GLY A 13 9.93 15.99 -3.56
N ARG A 14 9.54 16.63 -2.46
CA ARG A 14 9.40 15.98 -1.14
C ARG A 14 8.37 14.85 -1.15
N ARG A 15 7.21 15.04 -1.78
CA ARG A 15 6.15 14.02 -1.89
C ARG A 15 6.62 12.83 -2.73
N PHE A 16 7.31 13.07 -3.82
CA PHE A 16 7.84 12.03 -4.69
C PHE A 16 8.95 11.25 -3.99
N THR A 17 9.90 11.92 -3.33
CA THR A 17 10.91 11.23 -2.51
C THR A 17 10.27 10.40 -1.40
N GLN A 18 9.28 10.95 -0.67
CA GLN A 18 8.56 10.21 0.36
C GLN A 18 7.82 8.99 -0.19
N LEU A 19 7.19 9.12 -1.37
CA LEU A 19 6.57 8.02 -2.09
C LEU A 19 7.61 6.93 -2.36
N GLN A 20 8.72 7.26 -3.02
CA GLN A 20 9.73 6.26 -3.41
C GLN A 20 10.33 5.55 -2.18
N LEU A 21 10.65 6.28 -1.12
CA LEU A 21 11.13 5.70 0.14
C LEU A 21 10.08 4.78 0.77
N GLY A 22 8.82 5.20 0.78
CA GLY A 22 7.71 4.39 1.26
C GLY A 22 7.54 3.10 0.48
N LEU A 23 7.66 3.14 -0.85
CA LEU A 23 7.51 1.95 -1.71
C LEU A 23 8.67 0.97 -1.57
N VAL A 24 9.92 1.45 -1.45
CA VAL A 24 11.07 0.59 -1.16
C VAL A 24 10.94 -0.06 0.22
N ALA A 25 10.55 0.72 1.24
CA ALA A 25 10.27 0.20 2.57
C ALA A 25 9.12 -0.83 2.57
N TYR A 26 8.13 -0.66 1.68
CA TYR A 26 7.05 -1.62 1.50
C TYR A 26 7.59 -2.95 0.96
N GLY A 27 8.39 -2.94 -0.11
CA GLY A 27 9.02 -4.15 -0.64
C GLY A 27 9.92 -4.85 0.38
N LEU A 28 10.72 -4.10 1.15
CA LEU A 28 11.50 -4.66 2.25
C LEU A 28 10.62 -5.29 3.33
N SER A 29 9.49 -4.66 3.67
CA SER A 29 8.55 -5.21 4.64
C SER A 29 7.95 -6.55 4.19
N MET A 30 7.63 -6.69 2.91
CA MET A 30 7.15 -7.94 2.31
C MET A 30 8.24 -9.01 2.41
N ALA A 31 9.48 -8.68 2.04
CA ALA A 31 10.60 -9.61 2.12
C ALA A 31 10.84 -10.12 3.55
N LEU A 32 10.77 -9.25 4.57
CA LEU A 32 10.86 -9.66 5.97
C LEU A 32 9.74 -10.63 6.37
N MET A 33 8.51 -10.39 5.92
CA MET A 33 7.37 -11.29 6.19
C MET A 33 7.52 -12.63 5.46
N ILE A 34 8.02 -12.62 4.21
CA ILE A 34 8.33 -13.84 3.42
C ILE A 34 9.38 -14.68 4.13
N GLU A 35 10.54 -14.10 4.44
CA GLU A 35 11.64 -14.80 5.10
C GLU A 35 11.31 -15.26 6.53
N SER A 36 10.28 -14.68 7.16
CA SER A 36 9.80 -15.16 8.47
C SER A 36 9.23 -16.58 8.40
N GLU A 37 8.66 -16.98 7.25
CA GLU A 37 7.92 -18.24 7.05
C GLU A 37 6.78 -18.48 8.06
N LEU A 38 6.30 -17.44 8.75
CA LEU A 38 5.25 -17.54 9.77
C LEU A 38 3.84 -17.24 9.23
N GLY A 39 3.72 -16.92 7.94
CA GLY A 39 2.47 -16.54 7.27
C GLY A 39 2.48 -15.10 6.79
N LEU A 40 1.71 -14.85 5.72
CA LEU A 40 1.71 -13.58 4.98
C LEU A 40 0.38 -12.85 5.09
N ASP A 41 0.34 -11.59 4.64
CA ASP A 41 -0.92 -10.88 4.44
C ASP A 41 -1.70 -11.42 3.22
N PRO A 42 -3.02 -11.17 3.12
CA PRO A 42 -3.87 -11.75 2.08
C PRO A 42 -3.34 -11.69 0.66
N TRP A 43 -2.77 -10.55 0.27
CA TRP A 43 -2.28 -10.37 -1.10
C TRP A 43 -0.96 -11.09 -1.32
N ASP A 44 -0.10 -11.13 -0.32
CA ASP A 44 1.17 -11.85 -0.39
C ASP A 44 0.99 -13.36 -0.35
N VAL A 45 -0.04 -13.86 0.34
CA VAL A 45 -0.49 -15.26 0.21
C VAL A 45 -0.89 -15.56 -1.25
N PHE A 46 -1.61 -14.65 -1.91
CA PHE A 46 -1.96 -14.79 -3.32
C PHE A 46 -0.75 -14.71 -4.25
N HIS A 47 0.11 -13.71 -4.09
CA HIS A 47 1.32 -13.57 -4.90
C HIS A 47 2.22 -14.80 -4.76
N GLN A 48 2.42 -15.30 -3.53
CA GLN A 48 3.20 -16.50 -3.27
C GLN A 48 2.57 -17.73 -3.94
N GLY A 49 1.25 -17.91 -3.81
CA GLY A 49 0.54 -19.02 -4.45
C GLY A 49 0.65 -19.00 -5.97
N VAL A 50 0.49 -17.83 -6.60
CA VAL A 50 0.65 -17.68 -8.05
C VAL A 50 2.10 -17.92 -8.49
N ALA A 51 3.07 -17.40 -7.74
CA ALA A 51 4.49 -17.63 -8.02
C ALA A 51 4.82 -19.13 -7.98
N ALA A 52 4.33 -19.86 -6.98
CA ALA A 52 4.52 -21.30 -6.84
C ALA A 52 3.92 -22.10 -8.01
N ARG A 53 2.80 -21.64 -8.59
CA ARG A 53 2.13 -22.33 -9.72
C ARG A 53 2.68 -21.98 -11.10
N THR A 54 3.26 -20.79 -11.25
CA THR A 54 3.74 -20.28 -12.53
C THR A 54 5.25 -20.40 -12.70
N GLY A 55 6.01 -20.55 -11.61
CA GLY A 55 7.48 -20.50 -11.61
C GLY A 55 8.05 -19.09 -11.81
N LEU A 56 7.20 -18.05 -11.80
CA LEU A 56 7.63 -16.66 -11.88
C LEU A 56 8.17 -16.18 -10.54
N GLY A 57 9.11 -15.23 -10.58
CA GLY A 57 9.60 -14.56 -9.38
C GLY A 57 8.50 -13.81 -8.65
N PHE A 58 8.60 -13.73 -7.31
CA PHE A 58 7.55 -13.16 -6.46
C PHE A 58 7.26 -11.70 -6.84
N GLY A 59 8.28 -10.84 -6.99
CA GLY A 59 8.11 -9.45 -7.39
C GLY A 59 7.53 -9.27 -8.79
N THR A 60 7.82 -10.20 -9.71
CA THR A 60 7.18 -10.22 -11.03
C THR A 60 5.68 -10.49 -10.91
N VAL A 61 5.27 -11.43 -10.06
CA VAL A 61 3.86 -11.71 -9.81
C VAL A 61 3.15 -10.52 -9.16
N VAL A 62 3.81 -9.81 -8.24
CA VAL A 62 3.30 -8.56 -7.65
C VAL A 62 3.04 -7.52 -8.75
N ILE A 63 3.97 -7.33 -9.69
CA ILE A 63 3.83 -6.38 -10.81
C ILE A 63 2.67 -6.77 -11.71
N LEU A 64 2.59 -8.04 -12.12
CA LEU A 64 1.53 -8.54 -13.01
C LEU A 64 0.16 -8.46 -12.36
N THR A 65 0.06 -8.80 -11.08
CA THR A 65 -1.18 -8.68 -10.30
C THR A 65 -1.60 -7.22 -10.19
N GLY A 66 -0.65 -6.31 -9.89
CA GLY A 66 -0.89 -4.88 -9.89
C GLY A 66 -1.42 -4.37 -11.23
N ALA A 67 -0.81 -4.78 -12.34
CA ALA A 67 -1.27 -4.44 -13.69
C ALA A 67 -2.68 -4.97 -13.97
N ALA A 68 -2.98 -6.21 -13.59
CA ALA A 68 -4.32 -6.80 -13.74
C ALA A 68 -5.37 -6.04 -12.93
N VAL A 69 -5.05 -5.63 -11.70
CA VAL A 69 -5.95 -4.80 -10.87
C VAL A 69 -6.17 -3.43 -11.51
N LEU A 70 -5.16 -2.81 -12.13
CA LEU A 70 -5.33 -1.56 -12.86
C LEU A 70 -6.20 -1.71 -14.10
N LEU A 71 -6.16 -2.85 -14.79
CA LEU A 71 -7.12 -3.15 -15.85
C LEU A 71 -8.55 -3.24 -15.30
N ALA A 72 -8.73 -3.81 -14.11
CA ALA A 72 -10.02 -3.84 -13.43
C ALA A 72 -10.53 -2.43 -13.04
N TRP A 73 -9.70 -1.39 -13.08
CA TRP A 73 -10.14 -0.01 -12.88
C TRP A 73 -10.81 0.61 -14.12
N ILE A 74 -10.61 0.06 -15.33
CA ILE A 74 -11.25 0.54 -16.56
C ILE A 74 -12.78 0.63 -16.39
N PRO A 75 -13.49 -0.44 -15.96
CA PRO A 75 -14.91 -0.36 -15.69
C PRO A 75 -15.23 0.54 -14.50
N LEU A 76 -14.28 0.86 -13.60
CA LEU A 76 -14.46 1.79 -12.48
C LEU A 76 -14.24 3.26 -12.85
N ARG A 77 -13.71 3.56 -14.06
CA ARG A 77 -13.41 4.92 -14.54
C ARG A 77 -12.45 5.69 -13.62
N GLN A 78 -11.58 4.99 -12.91
CA GLN A 78 -10.51 5.61 -12.13
C GLN A 78 -9.27 5.81 -13.00
N ARG A 79 -8.62 6.98 -12.86
CA ARG A 79 -7.37 7.28 -13.57
C ARG A 79 -6.17 6.98 -12.67
N PRO A 80 -5.23 6.11 -13.06
CA PRO A 80 -4.03 5.86 -12.29
C PRO A 80 -3.16 7.12 -12.21
N GLY A 81 -2.63 7.39 -11.01
CA GLY A 81 -1.67 8.47 -10.79
C GLY A 81 -0.23 7.99 -10.88
N LEU A 82 0.73 8.92 -10.77
CA LEU A 82 2.16 8.58 -10.71
C LEU A 82 2.46 7.62 -9.54
N GLY A 83 1.84 7.86 -8.37
CA GLY A 83 1.96 6.98 -7.21
C GLY A 83 1.46 5.56 -7.46
N THR A 84 0.42 5.41 -8.29
CA THR A 84 -0.16 4.12 -8.64
C THR A 84 0.80 3.29 -9.49
N VAL A 85 1.40 3.90 -10.52
CA VAL A 85 2.37 3.22 -11.39
C VAL A 85 3.66 2.92 -10.64
N SER A 86 4.19 3.89 -9.87
CA SER A 86 5.35 3.67 -9.00
C SER A 86 5.10 2.52 -8.03
N ASN A 87 3.92 2.44 -7.42
CA ASN A 87 3.58 1.41 -6.46
C ASN A 87 3.73 0.01 -7.06
N VAL A 88 3.16 -0.22 -8.24
CA VAL A 88 3.27 -1.52 -8.93
C VAL A 88 4.72 -1.89 -9.21
N LEU A 89 5.48 -0.98 -9.81
CA LEU A 89 6.83 -1.28 -10.31
C LEU A 89 7.86 -1.35 -9.18
N VAL A 90 7.87 -0.35 -8.30
CA VAL A 90 8.89 -0.21 -7.26
C VAL A 90 8.75 -1.28 -6.20
N ILE A 91 7.52 -1.62 -5.79
CA ILE A 91 7.31 -2.65 -4.77
C ILE A 91 7.78 -4.01 -5.28
N GLY A 92 7.40 -4.40 -6.50
CA GLY A 92 7.81 -5.67 -7.09
C GLY A 92 9.33 -5.80 -7.20
N VAL A 93 10.01 -4.78 -7.71
CA VAL A 93 11.48 -4.78 -7.78
C VAL A 93 12.11 -4.79 -6.39
N ALA A 94 11.59 -3.97 -5.47
CA ALA A 94 12.15 -3.86 -4.12
C ALA A 94 12.02 -5.15 -3.31
N VAL A 95 10.91 -5.90 -3.44
CA VAL A 95 10.76 -7.18 -2.75
C VAL A 95 11.75 -8.21 -3.27
N ASP A 96 11.91 -8.35 -4.60
CA ASP A 96 12.87 -9.31 -5.18
C ASP A 96 14.32 -9.00 -4.75
N VAL A 97 14.71 -7.72 -4.77
CA VAL A 97 16.04 -7.28 -4.30
C VAL A 97 16.18 -7.56 -2.80
N ALA A 98 15.17 -7.26 -1.99
CA ALA A 98 15.23 -7.45 -0.55
C ALA A 98 15.28 -8.93 -0.16
N THR A 99 14.50 -9.81 -0.80
CA THR A 99 14.57 -11.27 -0.57
C THR A 99 15.90 -11.85 -1.03
N TRP A 100 16.51 -11.31 -2.09
CA TRP A 100 17.85 -11.74 -2.51
C TRP A 100 18.95 -11.37 -1.49
N LEU A 101 18.77 -10.27 -0.76
CA LEU A 101 19.73 -9.78 0.24
C LEU A 101 19.50 -10.34 1.64
N LEU A 102 18.26 -10.64 2.00
CA LEU A 102 17.91 -11.09 3.35
C LEU A 102 18.21 -12.58 3.52
N PRO A 103 18.75 -12.98 4.68
CA PRO A 103 18.86 -14.38 5.02
C PRO A 103 17.52 -14.93 5.52
N THR A 104 17.29 -16.22 5.35
CA THR A 104 16.18 -16.94 5.99
C THR A 104 16.53 -17.29 7.44
N PRO A 105 15.89 -16.69 8.46
CA PRO A 105 16.16 -17.01 9.85
C PRO A 105 15.79 -18.46 10.23
N GLN A 106 16.66 -19.14 10.96
CA GLN A 106 16.42 -20.52 11.43
C GLN A 106 15.69 -20.57 12.77
N HIS A 107 15.99 -19.65 13.67
CA HIS A 107 15.41 -19.64 15.02
C HIS A 107 14.05 -18.92 15.04
N LEU A 108 13.10 -19.46 15.80
CA LEU A 108 11.76 -18.91 15.93
C LEU A 108 11.76 -17.45 16.41
N ALA A 109 12.65 -17.08 17.33
CA ALA A 109 12.76 -15.70 17.81
C ALA A 109 13.14 -14.71 16.69
N ALA A 110 14.07 -15.09 15.81
CA ALA A 110 14.47 -14.28 14.66
C ALA A 110 13.34 -14.20 13.62
N ARG A 111 12.64 -15.31 13.36
CA ARG A 111 11.44 -15.33 12.50
C ARG A 111 10.33 -14.41 13.05
N ALA A 112 10.08 -14.45 14.35
CA ALA A 112 9.12 -13.58 15.01
C ALA A 112 9.53 -12.10 14.91
N ALA A 113 10.81 -11.79 15.07
CA ALA A 113 11.34 -10.44 14.88
C ALA A 113 11.17 -9.96 13.43
N PHE A 114 11.43 -10.82 12.44
CA PHE A 114 11.22 -10.55 11.02
C PHE A 114 9.74 -10.28 10.72
N LEU A 115 8.84 -11.13 11.20
CA LEU A 115 7.41 -10.95 11.06
C LEU A 115 6.95 -9.62 11.68
N LEU A 116 7.22 -9.40 12.97
CA LEU A 116 6.76 -8.20 13.67
C LEU A 116 7.37 -6.92 13.10
N GLY A 117 8.67 -6.94 12.79
CA GLY A 117 9.37 -5.85 12.12
C GLY A 117 8.79 -5.56 10.74
N GLY A 118 8.51 -6.61 9.96
CA GLY A 118 7.84 -6.55 8.67
C GLY A 118 6.46 -5.91 8.77
N VAL A 119 5.59 -6.35 9.68
CA VAL A 119 4.25 -5.78 9.86
C VAL A 119 4.30 -4.29 10.25
N VAL A 120 5.17 -3.93 11.20
CA VAL A 120 5.33 -2.52 11.63
C VAL A 120 5.87 -1.66 10.49
N LEU A 121 6.89 -2.14 9.78
CA LEU A 121 7.47 -1.46 8.63
C LEU A 121 6.44 -1.32 7.50
N ASN A 122 5.62 -2.33 7.25
CA ASN A 122 4.55 -2.30 6.25
C ASN A 122 3.52 -1.20 6.55
N GLY A 123 3.13 -1.07 7.83
CA GLY A 123 2.27 0.03 8.28
C GLY A 123 2.91 1.41 8.07
N ALA A 124 4.18 1.57 8.42
CA ALA A 124 4.91 2.83 8.25
C ALA A 124 5.09 3.19 6.76
N ALA A 125 5.49 2.21 5.94
CA ALA A 125 5.59 2.30 4.49
C ALA A 125 4.27 2.70 3.84
N THR A 126 3.16 2.10 4.30
CA THR A 126 1.80 2.48 3.89
C THR A 126 1.51 3.95 4.17
N GLY A 127 1.85 4.43 5.37
CA GLY A 127 1.72 5.84 5.71
C GLY A 127 2.57 6.76 4.84
N LEU A 128 3.83 6.38 4.56
CA LEU A 128 4.74 7.16 3.72
C LEU A 128 4.22 7.32 2.29
N TYR A 129 3.79 6.22 1.66
CA TYR A 129 3.36 6.26 0.26
C TYR A 129 1.96 6.91 0.11
N ILE A 130 0.99 6.57 0.97
CA ILE A 130 -0.35 7.19 0.92
C ILE A 130 -0.25 8.67 1.29
N GLY A 131 0.54 8.98 2.33
CA GLY A 131 0.75 10.34 2.82
C GLY A 131 1.40 11.29 1.82
N ALA A 132 2.08 10.75 0.79
CA ALA A 132 2.60 11.54 -0.33
C ALA A 132 1.49 12.10 -1.24
N ARG A 133 0.27 11.53 -1.20
CA ARG A 133 -0.91 11.93 -1.99
C ARG A 133 -0.67 11.99 -3.50
N LEU A 134 0.16 11.10 -4.06
CA LEU A 134 0.46 11.05 -5.50
C LEU A 134 -0.36 10.01 -6.27
N GLY A 135 -1.34 9.41 -5.61
CA GLY A 135 -2.21 8.36 -6.15
C GLY A 135 -2.23 7.15 -5.22
N PRO A 136 -3.37 6.44 -5.12
CA PRO A 136 -3.46 5.20 -4.33
C PRO A 136 -2.75 4.04 -5.04
N GLY A 137 -2.44 2.98 -4.28
CA GLY A 137 -2.01 1.71 -4.86
C GLY A 137 -3.18 1.01 -5.59
N PRO A 138 -2.90 0.02 -6.47
CA PRO A 138 -3.92 -0.71 -7.23
C PRO A 138 -5.03 -1.31 -6.35
N ARG A 139 -4.65 -1.94 -5.22
CA ARG A 139 -5.56 -2.52 -4.23
C ARG A 139 -6.48 -1.46 -3.61
N ASP A 140 -5.90 -0.35 -3.15
CA ASP A 140 -6.67 0.70 -2.47
C ASP A 140 -7.62 1.43 -3.42
N GLY A 141 -7.20 1.66 -4.65
CA GLY A 141 -8.08 2.24 -5.67
C GLY A 141 -9.15 1.27 -6.16
N LEU A 142 -8.91 -0.05 -6.17
CA LEU A 142 -9.95 -1.04 -6.47
C LEU A 142 -11.11 -0.93 -5.46
N MET A 143 -10.77 -0.91 -4.16
CA MET A 143 -11.74 -0.77 -3.08
C MET A 143 -12.47 0.57 -3.14
N THR A 144 -11.73 1.69 -3.18
CA THR A 144 -12.33 3.03 -3.17
C THR A 144 -13.09 3.33 -4.46
N GLY A 145 -12.66 2.77 -5.59
CA GLY A 145 -13.32 2.91 -6.89
C GLY A 145 -14.60 2.13 -7.00
N TYR A 146 -14.64 0.92 -6.44
CA TYR A 146 -15.87 0.18 -6.32
C TYR A 146 -16.91 0.97 -5.53
N VAL A 147 -16.54 1.46 -4.33
CA VAL A 147 -17.45 2.21 -3.46
C VAL A 147 -17.87 3.54 -4.10
N ALA A 148 -16.94 4.28 -4.71
CA ALA A 148 -17.26 5.53 -5.38
C ALA A 148 -18.26 5.35 -6.53
N ARG A 149 -18.29 4.17 -7.16
CA ARG A 149 -19.12 3.92 -8.33
C ARG A 149 -20.41 3.14 -8.05
N ARG A 150 -20.43 2.32 -6.99
CA ARG A 150 -21.57 1.44 -6.64
C ARG A 150 -22.13 1.68 -5.24
N GLY A 151 -21.50 2.53 -4.44
CA GLY A 151 -21.84 2.74 -3.04
C GLY A 151 -21.41 1.59 -2.13
N GLY A 152 -21.90 1.61 -0.89
CA GLY A 152 -21.60 0.60 0.14
C GLY A 152 -20.49 0.99 1.11
N SER A 153 -20.18 0.08 2.03
CA SER A 153 -19.17 0.31 3.07
C SER A 153 -17.79 -0.09 2.59
N VAL A 154 -16.83 0.84 2.69
CA VAL A 154 -15.40 0.59 2.43
C VAL A 154 -14.90 -0.61 3.22
N ARG A 155 -15.35 -0.77 4.48
CA ARG A 155 -14.97 -1.91 5.32
C ARG A 155 -15.41 -3.24 4.72
N VAL A 156 -16.67 -3.34 4.28
CA VAL A 156 -17.22 -4.57 3.72
C VAL A 156 -16.54 -4.93 2.41
N VAL A 157 -16.40 -3.96 1.50
CA VAL A 157 -15.72 -4.18 0.20
C VAL A 157 -14.28 -4.63 0.42
N ARG A 158 -13.56 -3.98 1.34
CA ARG A 158 -12.22 -4.41 1.73
C ARG A 158 -12.23 -5.86 2.19
N THR A 159 -13.02 -6.18 3.22
CA THR A 159 -13.04 -7.53 3.80
C THR A 159 -13.35 -8.60 2.77
N VAL A 160 -14.31 -8.37 1.87
CA VAL A 160 -14.64 -9.34 0.81
C VAL A 160 -13.45 -9.55 -0.12
N ILE A 161 -12.79 -8.48 -0.57
CA ILE A 161 -11.62 -8.58 -1.45
C ILE A 161 -10.48 -9.30 -0.72
N GLU A 162 -10.16 -8.91 0.51
CA GLU A 162 -9.10 -9.55 1.30
C GLU A 162 -9.36 -11.04 1.49
N VAL A 163 -10.57 -11.43 1.87
CA VAL A 163 -10.92 -12.84 2.09
C VAL A 163 -10.88 -13.62 0.79
N ALA A 164 -11.37 -13.06 -0.32
CA ALA A 164 -11.35 -13.72 -1.62
C ALA A 164 -9.91 -13.96 -2.11
N VAL A 165 -9.04 -12.95 -1.99
CA VAL A 165 -7.64 -13.04 -2.40
C VAL A 165 -6.87 -13.99 -1.48
N LEU A 166 -7.08 -13.91 -0.16
CA LEU A 166 -6.49 -14.85 0.80
C LEU A 166 -6.89 -16.29 0.50
N ALA A 167 -8.19 -16.55 0.31
CA ALA A 167 -8.69 -17.88 0.00
C ALA A 167 -8.13 -18.40 -1.33
N GLY A 168 -8.14 -17.57 -2.37
CA GLY A 168 -7.55 -17.92 -3.67
C GLY A 168 -6.06 -18.23 -3.56
N GLY A 169 -5.30 -17.39 -2.85
CA GLY A 169 -3.88 -17.60 -2.61
C GLY A 169 -3.58 -18.87 -1.83
N TRP A 170 -4.36 -19.14 -0.78
CA TRP A 170 -4.19 -20.33 0.04
C TRP A 170 -4.45 -21.61 -0.77
N LEU A 171 -5.51 -21.62 -1.59
CA LEU A 171 -5.81 -22.72 -2.51
C LEU A 171 -4.70 -22.94 -3.57
N LEU A 172 -4.01 -21.87 -3.96
CA LEU A 172 -2.87 -21.95 -4.88
C LEU A 172 -1.58 -22.44 -4.20
N GLY A 173 -1.54 -22.50 -2.86
CA GLY A 173 -0.40 -22.97 -2.08
C GLY A 173 0.37 -21.88 -1.34
N GLY A 174 -0.18 -20.67 -1.23
CA GLY A 174 0.40 -19.60 -0.41
C GLY A 174 0.32 -19.89 1.09
N THR A 175 1.28 -19.36 1.85
CA THR A 175 1.45 -19.64 3.28
C THR A 175 0.52 -18.81 4.14
N VAL A 176 -0.49 -19.46 4.70
CA VAL A 176 -1.34 -18.92 5.76
C VAL A 176 -0.84 -19.42 7.11
N GLY A 177 -0.66 -18.53 8.08
CA GLY A 177 -0.13 -18.90 9.40
C GLY A 177 -0.42 -17.86 10.48
N VAL A 178 0.32 -17.95 11.59
CA VAL A 178 0.20 -17.00 12.71
C VAL A 178 0.45 -15.56 12.27
N GLY A 179 1.38 -15.36 11.32
CA GLY A 179 1.67 -14.07 10.70
C GLY A 179 0.49 -13.45 9.99
N THR A 180 -0.37 -14.25 9.35
CA THR A 180 -1.60 -13.77 8.71
C THR A 180 -2.58 -13.19 9.72
N VAL A 181 -2.72 -13.85 10.88
CA VAL A 181 -3.57 -13.36 11.98
C VAL A 181 -2.98 -12.10 12.60
N VAL A 182 -1.67 -12.11 12.89
CA VAL A 182 -0.95 -10.94 13.42
C VAL A 182 -1.11 -9.74 12.48
N TYR A 183 -0.93 -9.92 11.18
CA TYR A 183 -1.11 -8.87 10.19
C TYR A 183 -2.55 -8.34 10.20
N ALA A 184 -3.55 -9.21 10.15
CA ALA A 184 -4.96 -8.81 10.15
C ALA A 184 -5.34 -7.96 11.37
N LEU A 185 -4.79 -8.28 12.54
CA LEU A 185 -5.05 -7.56 13.79
C LEU A 185 -4.28 -6.23 13.88
N LEU A 186 -3.04 -6.17 13.40
CA LEU A 186 -2.16 -5.01 13.60
C LEU A 186 -2.22 -3.98 12.47
N ILE A 187 -2.47 -4.39 11.22
CA ILE A 187 -2.37 -3.48 10.07
C ILE A 187 -3.35 -2.31 10.16
N GLY A 188 -4.56 -2.55 10.68
CA GLY A 188 -5.58 -1.51 10.87
C GLY A 188 -5.12 -0.41 11.82
N PRO A 189 -4.78 -0.73 13.09
CA PRO A 189 -4.22 0.22 14.04
C PRO A 189 -2.95 0.93 13.53
N LEU A 190 -2.02 0.20 12.92
CA LEU A 190 -0.78 0.77 12.38
C LEU A 190 -1.06 1.77 11.25
N ALA A 191 -1.94 1.43 10.30
CA ALA A 191 -2.33 2.33 9.23
C ALA A 191 -3.03 3.59 9.78
N HIS A 192 -3.93 3.43 10.76
CA HIS A 192 -4.60 4.55 11.43
C HIS A 192 -3.60 5.50 12.10
N ARG A 193 -2.49 4.96 12.65
CA ARG A 193 -1.44 5.75 13.30
C ARG A 193 -0.49 6.42 12.31
N PHE A 194 -0.04 5.69 11.28
CA PHE A 194 1.05 6.13 10.39
C PHE A 194 0.58 6.97 9.21
N ILE A 195 -0.63 6.72 8.67
CA ILE A 195 -1.13 7.53 7.55
C ILE A 195 -1.22 9.00 7.94
N PRO A 196 -1.86 9.42 9.05
CA PRO A 196 -1.89 10.82 9.44
C PRO A 196 -0.49 11.37 9.75
N LEU A 197 0.37 10.56 10.36
CA LEU A 197 1.73 10.97 10.75
C LEU A 197 2.58 11.39 9.54
N PHE A 198 2.49 10.65 8.44
CA PHE A 198 3.29 10.89 7.24
C PHE A 198 2.55 11.69 6.17
N THR A 199 1.33 12.15 6.45
CA THR A 199 0.53 12.88 5.48
C THR A 199 1.11 14.27 5.23
N ILE A 200 1.46 14.55 3.98
CA ILE A 200 1.89 15.87 3.53
C ILE A 200 0.66 16.66 3.10
N ALA A 201 0.37 17.80 3.75
CA ALA A 201 -0.67 18.72 3.29
C ALA A 201 -0.29 19.33 1.92
N PRO A 202 -1.22 19.42 0.96
CA PRO A 202 -1.00 20.16 -0.28
C PRO A 202 -0.64 21.62 0.03
N ALA A 203 0.26 22.21 -0.75
CA ALA A 203 0.55 23.63 -0.64
C ALA A 203 -0.75 24.42 -0.93
N GLY A 204 -1.27 25.14 0.06
CA GLY A 204 -2.53 25.89 -0.01
C GLY A 204 -3.62 25.48 0.98
N ALA A 205 -3.46 24.37 1.74
CA ALA A 205 -4.42 23.99 2.79
C ALA A 205 -4.21 24.73 4.13
N ALA A 206 -3.08 25.42 4.28
CA ALA A 206 -2.82 26.28 5.43
C ALA A 206 -3.29 27.72 5.11
N VAL A 207 -4.54 28.01 5.50
CA VAL A 207 -5.10 29.28 6.02
C VAL A 207 -6.58 29.36 5.60
N SER A 208 -7.44 28.72 6.37
CA SER A 208 -8.80 29.20 6.63
C SER A 208 -9.05 29.02 8.13
N GLY A 209 -8.40 29.88 8.92
CA GLY A 209 -8.77 30.04 10.32
C GLY A 209 -10.20 30.58 10.44
N PRO A 210 -10.89 30.37 11.57
CA PRO A 210 -12.26 30.82 11.76
C PRO A 210 -12.28 32.33 12.02
N ALA A 211 -12.18 33.14 10.97
CA ALA A 211 -12.33 34.58 11.07
C ALA A 211 -12.88 35.16 9.76
N ASP A 212 -14.21 35.21 9.66
CA ASP A 212 -14.98 36.42 9.31
C ASP A 212 -16.43 36.02 8.92
N ARG A 213 -17.25 35.72 9.93
CA ARG A 213 -18.72 35.71 9.81
C ARG A 213 -19.34 36.89 10.57
N ARG A 214 -18.69 38.07 10.53
CA ARG A 214 -19.28 39.29 11.07
C ARG A 214 -19.03 40.47 10.13
N ARG A 215 -19.75 40.46 9.01
CA ARG A 215 -20.15 41.72 8.37
C ARG A 215 -21.68 41.81 8.43
N PRO A 216 -22.25 42.75 9.21
CA PRO A 216 -23.63 43.17 8.99
C PRO A 216 -23.70 43.91 7.66
N ALA A 217 -24.77 43.66 6.90
CA ALA A 217 -25.07 44.44 5.70
C ALA A 217 -25.35 45.90 6.09
N PRO A 218 -24.73 46.90 5.44
CA PRO A 218 -25.24 48.26 5.48
C PRO A 218 -26.44 48.38 4.54
N ALA A 219 -27.53 48.89 5.15
CA ALA A 219 -28.86 49.28 4.69
C ALA A 219 -29.13 49.36 3.17
#